data_AF-A0ABD3GCF1-F1
#
_entry.id   AF-A0ABD3GCF1-F1
#
_cell.length_a   1.000
_cell.length_b   1.000
_cell.length_c   1.000
_cell.angle_alpha   90.00
_cell.angle_beta   90.00
_cell.angle_gamma   90.00
#
_symmetry.space_group_name_H-M   'P 1'
#
loop_
_entity.id
_entity.type
_entity.pdbx_description
1 polymer ?
#
loop_
_entity_poly.entity_id
_entity_poly.type
_entity_poly.pdbx_seq_one_letter_code
_entity_poly.pdbx_strand_id
1 'polypeptide(L)'
;MCPASEFMQIDNTLVKASDLFPRKLLILDVEGLLVYAEGFMERTAKTAARDAIGSKKVIRRNGVEEFISRCFDLFDLALWTCTDSNALREYMFYLFSGEQYDKLLFKWDHGKALDTNERWTCNNQQIRLLLKPLKTVWERFPNFNARNTLLVDIHPFRASANPEDTGIFPVPYTGSHSDTGLPGLLHKYSLRAIETYVPTLLTKRGNLTDFEKSVLSRLPDIDELEDHDCVAWARLLGLSWNQALQDDLTTIGVSDEKHTRTKASVKYARDFLVEVKNVHLA
;
A
#
# COMPACT_ATOMS: atom_id res chain seq x y z
N MET A 1 -11.71 -17.14 9.08
CA MET A 1 -10.38 -16.64 8.70
C MET A 1 -10.27 -16.88 7.20
N CYS A 2 -10.02 -15.84 6.38
CA CYS A 2 -9.65 -16.10 4.97
C CYS A 2 -8.27 -16.78 4.98
N PRO A 3 -8.07 -17.89 4.26
CA PRO A 3 -6.79 -18.57 4.23
C PRO A 3 -5.74 -17.68 3.54
N ALA A 4 -4.50 -17.71 4.02
CA ALA A 4 -3.38 -16.97 3.43
C ALA A 4 -3.21 -17.22 1.91
N SER A 5 -3.64 -18.38 1.41
CA SER A 5 -3.63 -18.73 -0.01
C SER A 5 -4.55 -17.84 -0.86
N GLU A 6 -5.71 -17.46 -0.33
CA GLU A 6 -6.70 -16.62 -1.02
C GLU A 6 -6.18 -15.17 -1.13
N PHE A 7 -5.52 -14.67 -0.08
CA PHE A 7 -4.84 -13.38 -0.11
C PHE A 7 -3.67 -13.36 -1.11
N MET A 8 -2.84 -14.42 -1.13
CA MET A 8 -1.72 -14.53 -2.08
C MET A 8 -2.17 -14.57 -3.54
N GLN A 9 -3.29 -15.23 -3.84
CA GLN A 9 -3.86 -15.28 -5.18
C GLN A 9 -4.38 -13.92 -5.63
N ILE A 10 -5.15 -13.23 -4.78
CA ILE A 10 -5.61 -11.86 -5.02
C ILE A 10 -4.43 -10.94 -5.31
N ASP A 11 -3.35 -11.01 -4.52
CA ASP A 11 -2.17 -10.17 -4.74
C ASP A 11 -1.48 -10.43 -6.10
N ASN A 12 -1.44 -11.68 -6.59
CA ASN A 12 -0.86 -11.98 -7.91
C ASN A 12 -1.67 -11.40 -9.07
N THR A 13 -2.99 -11.42 -8.97
CA THR A 13 -3.87 -10.82 -9.99
C THR A 13 -3.76 -9.30 -9.98
N LEU A 14 -3.58 -8.69 -8.80
CA LEU A 14 -3.33 -7.26 -8.66
C LEU A 14 -1.97 -6.85 -9.26
N VAL A 15 -0.92 -7.68 -9.13
CA VAL A 15 0.38 -7.45 -9.80
C VAL A 15 0.20 -7.44 -11.32
N LYS A 16 -0.44 -8.45 -11.90
CA LYS A 16 -0.70 -8.51 -13.36
C LYS A 16 -1.51 -7.31 -13.84
N ALA A 17 -2.50 -6.87 -13.05
CA ALA A 17 -3.30 -5.71 -13.40
C ALA A 17 -2.51 -4.39 -13.28
N SER A 18 -1.60 -4.29 -12.30
CA SER A 18 -0.76 -3.10 -12.11
C SER A 18 0.15 -2.82 -13.31
N ASP A 19 0.59 -3.85 -14.05
CA ASP A 19 1.37 -3.71 -15.28
C ASP A 19 0.61 -3.00 -16.41
N LEU A 20 -0.71 -2.90 -16.30
CA LEU A 20 -1.52 -2.16 -17.27
C LEU A 20 -1.46 -0.64 -17.06
N PHE A 21 -1.01 -0.18 -15.89
CA PHE A 21 -1.04 1.22 -15.47
C PHE A 21 0.34 1.79 -15.13
N PRO A 22 0.54 3.12 -15.24
CA PRO A 22 1.72 3.76 -14.67
C PRO A 22 1.84 3.41 -13.20
N ARG A 23 3.05 3.00 -12.79
CA ARG A 23 3.30 2.61 -11.41
C ARG A 23 3.06 3.80 -10.47
N LYS A 24 2.44 3.52 -9.34
CA LYS A 24 2.30 4.50 -8.26
C LYS A 24 3.55 4.52 -7.41
N LEU A 25 3.80 5.65 -6.79
CA LEU A 25 4.83 5.82 -5.78
C LEU A 25 4.29 5.44 -4.40
N LEU A 26 4.96 4.50 -3.75
CA LEU A 26 4.74 4.20 -2.33
C LEU A 26 5.95 4.67 -1.53
N ILE A 27 5.71 5.54 -0.55
CA ILE A 27 6.75 6.07 0.34
C ILE A 27 6.54 5.45 1.71
N LEU A 28 7.51 4.69 2.20
CA LEU A 28 7.44 4.04 3.51
C LEU A 28 8.27 4.80 4.55
N ASP A 29 7.67 5.04 5.72
CA ASP A 29 8.43 5.25 6.95
C ASP A 29 9.10 3.94 7.39
N VAL A 30 10.09 4.01 8.27
CA VAL A 30 10.90 2.82 8.64
C VAL A 30 10.66 2.38 10.07
N GLU A 31 11.01 3.22 11.04
CA GLU A 31 10.90 2.91 12.47
C GLU A 31 9.42 2.89 12.89
N GLY A 32 9.00 1.82 13.56
CA GLY A 32 7.61 1.55 13.91
C GLY A 32 6.75 1.01 12.76
N LEU A 33 7.19 1.10 11.49
CA LEU A 33 6.49 0.46 10.37
C LEU A 33 7.11 -0.89 10.02
N LEU A 34 8.38 -0.91 9.64
CA LEU A 34 9.11 -2.08 9.11
C LEU A 34 9.98 -2.73 10.20
N VAL A 35 10.38 -1.95 11.19
CA VAL A 35 11.21 -2.39 12.32
C VAL A 35 10.73 -1.76 13.61
N TYR A 36 11.01 -2.42 14.72
CA TYR A 36 10.93 -1.83 16.06
C TYR A 36 12.34 -1.60 16.58
N ALA A 37 12.62 -0.41 17.09
CA ALA A 37 13.92 -0.08 17.68
C ALA A 37 13.77 0.10 19.19
N GLU A 38 14.32 -0.84 19.96
CA GLU A 38 14.25 -0.92 21.42
C GLU A 38 15.45 -0.22 22.05
N GLY A 39 15.21 0.93 22.70
CA GLY A 39 16.09 1.57 23.70
C GLY A 39 17.56 1.83 23.30
N PHE A 40 18.34 2.42 24.22
CA PHE A 40 19.81 2.45 24.13
C PHE A 40 20.36 1.24 24.89
N MET A 41 20.98 0.30 24.18
CA MET A 41 21.84 -0.74 24.74
C MET A 41 23.28 -0.22 24.84
N GLU A 42 23.98 -0.52 25.94
CA GLU A 42 25.43 -0.36 25.99
C GLU A 42 26.08 -1.29 24.95
N ARG A 43 26.89 -0.72 24.05
CA ARG A 43 27.69 -1.49 23.08
C ARG A 43 28.73 -2.31 23.84
N THR A 44 28.47 -3.61 24.02
CA THR A 44 29.46 -4.59 24.45
C THR A 44 29.92 -5.45 23.27
N ALA A 45 31.09 -6.08 23.37
CA ALA A 45 31.59 -7.02 22.36
C ALA A 45 30.66 -8.24 22.12
N LYS A 46 29.74 -8.52 23.06
CA LYS A 46 28.72 -9.57 22.93
C LYS A 46 27.45 -9.11 22.20
N THR A 47 27.17 -7.81 22.15
CA THR A 47 26.01 -7.21 21.46
C THR A 47 26.27 -6.82 20.01
N ALA A 48 27.44 -7.17 19.45
CA ALA A 48 27.72 -7.09 18.01
C ALA A 48 26.94 -8.16 17.20
N ALA A 49 25.70 -8.42 17.60
CA ALA A 49 24.76 -9.27 16.89
C ALA A 49 24.17 -8.49 15.71
N ARG A 50 23.71 -9.22 14.68
CA ARG A 50 23.12 -8.67 13.46
C ARG A 50 21.92 -7.74 13.70
N ASP A 51 21.38 -7.71 14.92
CA ASP A 51 20.17 -6.98 15.33
C ASP A 51 20.47 -5.67 16.08
N ALA A 52 21.67 -5.09 15.94
CA ALA A 52 22.04 -3.82 16.58
C ALA A 52 22.32 -2.73 15.54
N ILE A 53 21.55 -1.64 15.56
CA ILE A 53 21.76 -0.44 14.74
C ILE A 53 22.18 0.71 15.67
N GLY A 54 23.42 1.15 15.55
CA GLY A 54 24.02 2.11 16.49
C GLY A 54 24.10 1.49 17.90
N SER A 55 23.36 2.06 18.84
CA SER A 55 23.15 1.56 20.21
C SER A 55 21.77 0.92 20.40
N LYS A 56 20.90 0.86 19.38
CA LYS A 56 19.56 0.32 19.52
C LYS A 56 19.52 -1.15 19.14
N LYS A 57 18.76 -1.96 19.88
CA LYS A 57 18.37 -3.28 19.41
C LYS A 57 17.21 -3.11 18.43
N VAL A 58 17.33 -3.66 17.23
CA VAL A 58 16.35 -3.51 16.16
C VAL A 58 15.76 -4.88 15.84
N ILE A 59 14.44 -4.93 15.80
CA ILE A 59 13.67 -6.14 15.53
C ILE A 59 12.90 -5.92 14.23
N ARG A 60 13.10 -6.80 13.24
CA ARG A 60 12.31 -6.78 12.02
C ARG A 60 10.85 -7.07 12.33
N ARG A 61 9.95 -6.39 11.63
CA ARG A 61 8.54 -6.76 11.68
C ARG A 61 8.33 -8.09 10.96
N ASN A 62 7.45 -8.92 11.50
CA ASN A 62 7.15 -10.21 10.91
C ASN A 62 6.66 -10.05 9.45
N GLY A 63 7.22 -10.85 8.54
CA GLY A 63 6.87 -10.81 7.13
C GLY A 63 7.42 -9.61 6.36
N VAL A 64 8.36 -8.83 6.92
CA VAL A 64 8.88 -7.61 6.26
C VAL A 64 9.55 -7.87 4.91
N GLU A 65 10.20 -9.02 4.72
CA GLU A 65 10.84 -9.37 3.44
C GLU A 65 9.82 -9.55 2.33
N GLU A 66 8.82 -10.40 2.57
CA GLU A 66 7.72 -10.64 1.64
C GLU A 66 6.96 -9.34 1.37
N PHE A 67 6.70 -8.56 2.42
CA PHE A 67 6.07 -7.26 2.32
C PHE A 67 6.83 -6.31 1.38
N ILE A 68 8.14 -6.14 1.60
CA ILE A 68 8.99 -5.27 0.77
C ILE A 68 9.00 -5.77 -0.67
N SER A 69 9.15 -7.09 -0.88
CA SER A 69 9.14 -7.69 -2.22
C SER A 69 7.85 -7.36 -2.95
N ARG A 70 6.70 -7.53 -2.28
CA ARG A 70 5.39 -7.21 -2.87
C ARG A 70 5.22 -5.72 -3.15
N CYS A 71 5.76 -4.85 -2.29
CA CYS A 71 5.79 -3.42 -2.59
C CYS A 71 6.57 -3.12 -3.87
N PHE A 72 7.70 -3.80 -4.12
CA PHE A 72 8.44 -3.66 -5.38
C PHE A 72 7.72 -4.26 -6.58
N ASP A 73 6.83 -5.24 -6.40
CA ASP A 73 6.02 -5.76 -7.50
C ASP A 73 4.97 -4.72 -7.95
N LEU A 74 4.43 -3.95 -7.00
CA LEU A 74 3.26 -3.08 -7.23
C LEU A 74 3.57 -1.59 -7.41
N PHE A 75 4.65 -1.09 -6.79
CA PHE A 75 4.96 0.34 -6.71
C PHE A 75 6.38 0.69 -7.13
N ASP A 76 6.57 1.92 -7.59
CA ASP A 76 7.87 2.56 -7.43
C ASP A 76 8.05 2.84 -5.94
N LEU A 77 9.05 2.21 -5.33
CA LEU A 77 9.21 2.22 -3.88
C LEU A 77 10.24 3.28 -3.46
N ALA A 78 9.90 4.06 -2.44
CA ALA A 78 10.81 5.01 -1.82
C ALA A 78 10.70 4.95 -0.29
N LEU A 79 11.74 5.45 0.38
CA LEU A 79 11.78 5.54 1.83
C LEU A 79 11.94 6.98 2.27
N TRP A 80 11.21 7.34 3.31
CA TRP A 80 11.34 8.64 3.96
C TRP A 80 11.21 8.45 5.46
N THR A 81 12.33 8.55 6.18
CA THR A 81 12.39 8.44 7.64
C THR A 81 12.52 9.82 8.29
N CYS A 82 12.11 9.94 9.56
CA CYS A 82 12.41 11.08 10.42
C CYS A 82 13.67 10.87 11.28
N THR A 83 14.45 9.82 11.02
CA THR A 83 15.77 9.58 11.64
C THR A 83 16.89 10.26 10.85
N ASP A 84 18.12 10.26 11.37
CA ASP A 84 19.30 10.76 10.65
C ASP A 84 19.80 9.78 9.57
N SER A 85 20.71 10.27 8.73
CA SER A 85 21.29 9.55 7.60
C SER A 85 22.09 8.31 7.99
N ASN A 86 22.72 8.31 9.16
CA ASN A 86 23.48 7.14 9.63
C ASN A 86 22.52 6.03 10.02
N ALA A 87 21.49 6.35 10.82
CA ALA A 87 20.44 5.39 11.17
C ALA A 87 19.72 4.86 9.93
N LEU A 88 19.41 5.73 8.96
CA LEU A 88 18.82 5.32 7.69
C LEU A 88 19.71 4.29 6.97
N ARG A 89 21.00 4.56 6.82
CA ARG A 89 21.95 3.64 6.16
C ARG A 89 21.96 2.25 6.82
N GLU A 90 21.98 2.20 8.14
CA GLU A 90 21.95 0.94 8.88
C GLU A 90 20.62 0.19 8.67
N TYR A 91 19.49 0.89 8.70
CA TYR A 91 18.20 0.28 8.37
C TYR A 91 18.19 -0.28 6.94
N MET A 92 18.86 0.38 6.00
CA MET A 92 18.94 -0.08 4.61
C MET A 92 19.64 -1.43 4.51
N PHE A 93 20.81 -1.56 5.13
CA PHE A 93 21.54 -2.82 5.16
C PHE A 93 20.79 -3.94 5.87
N TYR A 94 19.99 -3.58 6.88
CA TYR A 94 19.26 -4.56 7.68
C TYR A 94 17.96 -5.04 7.01
N LEU A 95 17.33 -4.21 6.16
CA LEU A 95 16.02 -4.49 5.59
C LEU A 95 16.05 -4.94 4.12
N PHE A 96 16.99 -4.44 3.33
CA PHE A 96 16.96 -4.56 1.87
C PHE A 96 18.16 -5.36 1.36
N SER A 97 17.94 -6.19 0.33
CA SER A 97 19.04 -6.72 -0.46
C SER A 97 19.74 -5.58 -1.24
N GLY A 98 20.97 -5.82 -1.73
CA GLY A 98 21.68 -4.82 -2.54
C GLY A 98 20.90 -4.39 -3.79
N GLU A 99 20.27 -5.34 -4.47
CA GLU A 99 19.42 -5.07 -5.64
C GLU A 99 18.18 -4.24 -5.28
N GLN A 100 17.49 -4.61 -4.18
CA GLN A 100 16.33 -3.84 -3.71
C GLN A 100 16.74 -2.43 -3.29
N TYR A 101 17.88 -2.29 -2.63
CA TYR A 101 18.42 -1.00 -2.25
C TYR A 101 18.62 -0.12 -3.48
N ASP A 102 19.22 -0.63 -4.56
CA ASP A 102 19.45 0.15 -5.78
C ASP A 102 18.17 0.49 -6.55
N LYS A 103 17.13 -0.35 -6.43
CA LYS A 103 15.79 -0.12 -7.03
C LYS A 103 14.97 0.97 -6.34
N LEU A 104 15.29 1.36 -5.10
CA LEU A 104 14.55 2.42 -4.39
C LEU A 104 14.69 3.77 -5.12
N LEU A 105 13.55 4.41 -5.43
CA LEU A 105 13.50 5.70 -6.14
C LEU A 105 14.24 6.81 -5.36
N PHE A 106 14.06 6.84 -4.04
CA PHE A 106 14.86 7.66 -3.15
C PHE A 106 14.88 7.10 -1.72
N LYS A 107 15.87 7.56 -0.95
CA LYS A 107 16.08 7.25 0.47
C LYS A 107 16.29 8.57 1.20
N TRP A 108 15.25 9.07 1.86
CA TRP A 108 15.26 10.37 2.53
C TRP A 108 15.27 10.21 4.03
N ASP A 109 16.09 11.02 4.69
CA ASP A 109 16.16 11.16 6.13
C ASP A 109 15.35 12.39 6.58
N HIS A 110 15.48 12.74 7.87
CA HIS A 110 14.80 13.92 8.41
C HIS A 110 15.23 15.24 7.75
N GLY A 111 16.40 15.30 7.10
CA GLY A 111 16.88 16.49 6.41
C GLY A 111 16.05 16.85 5.18
N LYS A 112 15.17 15.96 4.73
CA LYS A 112 14.17 16.25 3.69
C LYS A 112 12.79 16.58 4.23
N ALA A 113 12.54 16.32 5.51
CA ALA A 113 11.29 16.71 6.17
C ALA A 113 11.25 18.23 6.40
N LEU A 114 10.03 18.78 6.45
CA LEU A 114 9.80 20.16 6.87
C LEU A 114 9.78 20.22 8.40
N ASP A 115 10.74 20.93 8.99
CA ASP A 115 10.75 21.21 10.43
C ASP A 115 9.81 22.39 10.74
N THR A 116 8.78 22.14 11.55
CA THR A 116 7.87 23.20 12.01
C THR A 116 8.50 24.12 13.07
N ASN A 117 9.68 23.76 13.57
CA ASN A 117 10.33 24.32 14.76
C ASN A 117 9.55 24.08 16.06
N GLU A 118 8.46 23.31 16.01
CA GLU A 118 7.70 22.90 17.18
C GLU A 118 8.18 21.55 17.72
N ARG A 119 7.93 21.35 19.01
CA ARG A 119 8.25 20.09 19.71
C ARG A 119 7.04 19.63 20.50
N TRP A 120 6.84 18.33 20.51
CA TRP A 120 5.85 17.68 21.36
C TRP A 120 6.55 16.81 22.40
N THR A 121 6.04 16.82 23.64
CA THR A 121 6.57 15.99 24.71
C THR A 121 5.77 14.69 24.80
N CYS A 122 6.43 13.56 24.59
CA CYS A 122 5.85 12.24 24.80
C CYS A 122 6.81 11.43 25.67
N ASN A 123 6.33 10.84 26.76
CA ASN A 123 7.14 10.03 27.69
C ASN A 123 8.46 10.72 28.12
N ASN A 124 8.40 12.00 28.47
CA ASN A 124 9.56 12.84 28.82
C ASN A 124 10.61 13.02 27.71
N GLN A 125 10.30 12.64 26.47
CA GLN A 125 11.13 12.88 25.29
C GLN A 125 10.54 14.03 24.46
N GLN A 126 11.41 14.92 24.01
CA GLN A 126 11.07 15.99 23.07
C GLN A 126 11.15 15.44 21.65
N ILE A 127 10.01 15.37 20.97
CA ILE A 127 9.89 14.93 19.58
C ILE A 127 9.72 16.16 18.70
N ARG A 128 10.59 16.34 17.70
CA ARG A 128 10.40 17.39 16.69
C ARG A 128 9.19 17.09 15.83
N LEU A 129 8.34 18.09 15.60
CA LEU A 129 7.21 17.99 14.70
C LEU A 129 7.69 18.20 13.26
N LEU A 130 8.10 17.10 12.64
CA LEU A 130 8.56 17.04 11.26
C LEU A 130 7.42 16.63 10.33
N LEU A 131 7.18 17.40 9.27
CA LEU A 131 6.20 17.08 8.24
C LEU A 131 6.88 16.48 7.01
N LYS A 132 6.17 15.63 6.26
CA LYS A 132 6.62 15.01 5.00
C LYS A 132 5.76 15.54 3.85
N PRO A 133 5.96 16.80 3.40
CA PRO A 133 5.14 17.41 2.37
C PRO A 133 5.42 16.76 1.00
N LEU A 134 4.46 16.00 0.47
CA LEU A 134 4.58 15.31 -0.81
C LEU A 134 4.80 16.25 -2.00
N LYS A 135 4.43 17.53 -1.86
CA LYS A 135 4.75 18.55 -2.86
C LYS A 135 6.26 18.60 -3.17
N THR A 136 7.12 18.42 -2.17
CA THR A 136 8.59 18.39 -2.36
C THR A 136 9.05 17.16 -3.16
N VAL A 137 8.31 16.05 -3.06
CA VAL A 137 8.54 14.86 -3.87
C VAL A 137 8.14 15.15 -5.32
N TRP A 138 6.95 15.71 -5.53
CA TRP A 138 6.43 15.98 -6.88
C TRP A 138 7.23 17.04 -7.63
N GLU A 139 7.81 18.01 -6.94
CA GLU A 139 8.74 18.99 -7.52
C GLU A 139 10.03 18.33 -8.04
N ARG A 140 10.51 17.27 -7.38
CA ARG A 140 11.72 16.55 -7.78
C ARG A 140 11.44 15.40 -8.75
N PHE A 141 10.28 14.78 -8.64
CA PHE A 141 9.85 13.62 -9.42
C PHE A 141 8.51 13.93 -10.08
N PRO A 142 8.50 14.69 -11.19
CA PRO A 142 7.28 15.27 -11.79
C PRO A 142 6.31 14.24 -12.38
N ASN A 143 6.74 12.97 -12.50
CA ASN A 143 5.87 11.86 -12.89
C ASN A 143 4.88 11.48 -11.78
N PHE A 144 5.08 11.97 -10.56
CA PHE A 144 4.22 11.71 -9.41
C PHE A 144 3.46 12.97 -8.97
N ASN A 145 2.27 12.74 -8.41
CA ASN A 145 1.33 13.72 -7.91
C ASN A 145 0.39 13.07 -6.87
N ALA A 146 -0.61 13.83 -6.41
CA ALA A 146 -1.57 13.37 -5.39
C ALA A 146 -2.36 12.10 -5.78
N ARG A 147 -2.52 11.81 -7.08
CA ARG A 147 -3.31 10.66 -7.55
C ARG A 147 -2.50 9.37 -7.65
N ASN A 148 -1.18 9.45 -7.69
CA ASN A 148 -0.31 8.28 -7.83
C ASN A 148 0.82 8.25 -6.80
N THR A 149 0.63 8.89 -5.63
CA THR A 149 1.57 8.87 -4.51
C THR A 149 0.86 8.51 -3.23
N LEU A 150 1.40 7.55 -2.48
CA LEU A 150 0.93 7.17 -1.15
C LEU A 150 2.08 7.30 -0.15
N LEU A 151 1.83 7.94 0.98
CA LEU A 151 2.72 8.01 2.12
C LEU A 151 2.22 7.10 3.22
N VAL A 152 3.07 6.17 3.64
CA VAL A 152 2.84 5.30 4.77
C VAL A 152 3.65 5.78 5.94
N ASP A 153 2.96 6.21 6.98
CA ASP A 153 3.61 6.68 8.19
C ASP A 153 2.78 6.26 9.40
N ILE A 154 3.42 5.91 10.51
CA ILE A 154 2.68 5.58 11.73
C ILE A 154 2.15 6.84 12.45
N HIS A 155 2.60 8.03 12.04
CA HIS A 155 2.23 9.31 12.63
C HIS A 155 1.41 10.18 11.66
N PRO A 156 0.08 10.24 11.82
CA PRO A 156 -0.80 11.00 10.93
C PRO A 156 -0.41 12.47 10.73
N PHE A 157 0.07 13.13 11.79
CA PHE A 157 0.45 14.54 11.74
C PHE A 157 1.54 14.82 10.69
N ARG A 158 2.42 13.86 10.38
CA ARG A 158 3.50 14.04 9.41
C ARG A 158 2.97 14.22 7.99
N ALA A 159 1.75 13.75 7.71
CA ALA A 159 1.07 13.93 6.44
C ALA A 159 0.12 15.13 6.41
N SER A 160 0.08 15.97 7.45
CA SER A 160 -0.90 17.06 7.59
C SER A 160 -0.83 18.13 6.49
N ALA A 161 0.30 18.24 5.79
CA ALA A 161 0.49 19.14 4.66
C ALA A 161 0.07 18.52 3.30
N ASN A 162 -0.49 17.31 3.30
CA ASN A 162 -0.80 16.53 2.10
C ASN A 162 -2.32 16.37 1.91
N PRO A 163 -2.80 16.12 0.68
CA PRO A 163 -4.21 15.77 0.45
C PRO A 163 -4.64 14.55 1.24
N GLU A 164 -5.89 14.52 1.73
CA GLU A 164 -6.41 13.51 2.67
C GLU A 164 -6.23 12.07 2.19
N ASP A 165 -6.37 11.81 0.88
CA ASP A 165 -6.28 10.48 0.28
C ASP A 165 -4.86 9.96 0.02
N THR A 166 -3.83 10.72 0.39
CA THR A 166 -2.44 10.32 0.15
C THR A 166 -1.78 9.62 1.33
N GLY A 167 -2.40 9.60 2.51
CA GLY A 167 -1.83 9.04 3.74
C GLY A 167 -2.42 7.68 4.13
N ILE A 168 -1.56 6.75 4.54
CA ILE A 168 -1.95 5.47 5.15
C ILE A 168 -1.26 5.35 6.50
N PHE A 169 -2.05 5.20 7.57
CA PHE A 169 -1.57 5.25 8.95
C PHE A 169 -1.79 3.92 9.68
N PRO A 170 -0.86 2.96 9.57
CA PRO A 170 -0.95 1.67 10.27
C PRO A 170 -0.65 1.80 11.76
N VAL A 171 -1.07 0.78 12.51
CA VAL A 171 -0.71 0.65 13.93
C VAL A 171 0.80 0.44 14.06
N PRO A 172 1.49 1.21 14.92
CA PRO A 172 2.92 1.05 15.16
C PRO A 172 3.28 -0.36 15.61
N TYR A 173 4.37 -0.89 15.06
CA TYR A 173 4.96 -2.15 15.47
C TYR A 173 5.74 -1.97 16.78
N THR A 174 5.50 -2.87 17.73
CA THR A 174 6.06 -2.83 19.09
C THR A 174 7.07 -3.94 19.35
N GLY A 175 7.52 -4.67 18.32
CA GLY A 175 8.44 -5.80 18.48
C GLY A 175 7.76 -7.14 18.82
N SER A 176 6.44 -7.20 18.79
CA SER A 176 5.70 -8.43 19.11
C SER A 176 5.85 -9.49 18.02
N HIS A 177 6.20 -10.71 18.41
CA HIS A 177 6.28 -11.88 17.52
C HIS A 177 4.91 -12.36 17.03
N SER A 178 3.81 -11.87 17.61
CA SER A 178 2.45 -12.16 17.15
C SER A 178 1.90 -11.09 16.19
N ASP A 179 2.71 -10.10 15.78
CA ASP A 179 2.28 -9.06 14.85
C ASP A 179 1.96 -9.67 13.48
N THR A 180 0.78 -9.32 12.96
CA THR A 180 0.30 -9.65 11.61
C THR A 180 -0.05 -8.38 10.84
N GLY A 181 0.57 -7.26 11.17
CA GLY A 181 0.19 -5.94 10.66
C GLY A 181 0.54 -5.75 9.19
N LEU A 182 1.70 -6.27 8.73
CA LEU A 182 2.15 -6.11 7.35
C LEU A 182 1.26 -6.83 6.33
N PRO A 183 0.83 -8.10 6.52
CA PRO A 183 -0.09 -8.76 5.58
C PRO A 183 -1.40 -7.99 5.35
N GLY A 184 -2.05 -7.50 6.41
CA GLY A 184 -3.27 -6.71 6.27
C GLY A 184 -3.04 -5.35 5.60
N LEU A 185 -1.82 -4.83 5.73
CA LEU A 185 -1.42 -3.57 5.12
C LEU A 185 -1.11 -3.74 3.62
N LEU A 186 -0.52 -4.87 3.20
CA LEU A 186 -0.38 -5.24 1.78
C LEU A 186 -1.72 -5.19 1.07
N HIS A 187 -2.74 -5.83 1.63
CA HIS A 187 -4.07 -5.82 1.01
C HIS A 187 -4.60 -4.40 0.76
N LYS A 188 -4.43 -3.50 1.73
CA LYS A 188 -4.81 -2.08 1.59
C LYS A 188 -3.99 -1.38 0.50
N TYR A 189 -2.69 -1.67 0.40
CA TYR A 189 -1.85 -1.13 -0.67
C TYR A 189 -2.27 -1.65 -2.02
N SER A 190 -2.46 -2.95 -2.18
CA SER A 190 -2.84 -3.54 -3.46
C SER A 190 -4.14 -2.93 -3.98
N LEU A 191 -5.12 -2.67 -3.10
CA LEU A 191 -6.34 -1.93 -3.48
C LEU A 191 -6.04 -0.48 -3.88
N ARG A 192 -5.34 0.28 -3.01
CA ARG A 192 -4.98 1.68 -3.28
C ARG A 192 -4.02 1.86 -4.46
N ALA A 193 -3.28 0.82 -4.86
CA ALA A 193 -2.44 0.79 -6.06
C ALA A 193 -3.28 1.01 -7.31
N ILE A 194 -4.53 0.52 -7.31
CA ILE A 194 -5.33 0.40 -8.53
C ILE A 194 -6.61 1.26 -8.48
N GLU A 195 -7.13 1.59 -7.29
CA GLU A 195 -8.35 2.40 -7.07
C GLU A 195 -8.38 3.78 -7.76
N THR A 196 -7.25 4.34 -8.19
CA THR A 196 -7.22 5.70 -8.79
C THR A 196 -7.40 5.71 -10.31
N TYR A 197 -7.32 4.56 -10.98
CA TYR A 197 -7.38 4.53 -12.44
C TYR A 197 -8.78 4.33 -13.01
N VAL A 198 -9.73 3.80 -12.23
CA VAL A 198 -10.97 3.27 -12.81
C VAL A 198 -12.32 3.85 -12.38
N PRO A 199 -12.47 4.59 -11.27
CA PRO A 199 -13.73 5.27 -10.98
C PRO A 199 -14.22 6.22 -12.09
N THR A 200 -13.37 6.54 -13.08
CA THR A 200 -13.70 7.36 -14.25
C THR A 200 -14.03 6.59 -15.55
N LEU A 201 -13.83 5.27 -15.67
CA LEU A 201 -14.10 4.57 -16.94
C LEU A 201 -15.60 4.47 -17.25
N LEU A 202 -16.44 4.32 -16.23
CA LEU A 202 -17.89 4.17 -16.39
C LEU A 202 -18.63 5.50 -16.53
N THR A 203 -18.12 6.57 -15.93
CA THR A 203 -18.70 7.91 -16.06
C THR A 203 -18.42 8.55 -17.41
N LYS A 204 -17.44 8.04 -18.18
CA LYS A 204 -16.99 8.63 -19.44
C LYS A 204 -17.72 8.15 -20.70
N ARG A 205 -18.65 7.19 -20.65
CA ARG A 205 -19.45 6.64 -21.80
C ARG A 205 -18.96 7.07 -23.20
N GLY A 206 -17.91 6.42 -23.71
CA GLY A 206 -17.35 6.66 -25.06
C GLY A 206 -16.19 7.68 -25.17
N ASN A 207 -15.96 8.54 -24.17
CA ASN A 207 -14.85 9.50 -24.12
C ASN A 207 -13.62 8.95 -23.37
N LEU A 208 -13.21 7.73 -23.73
CA LEU A 208 -12.00 7.13 -23.18
C LEU A 208 -10.76 7.67 -23.90
N THR A 209 -9.72 7.97 -23.13
CA THR A 209 -8.38 8.23 -23.66
C THR A 209 -7.79 6.98 -24.32
N ASP A 210 -6.83 7.13 -25.23
CA ASP A 210 -6.17 5.99 -25.89
C ASP A 210 -5.50 5.05 -24.89
N PHE A 211 -5.00 5.61 -23.78
CA PHE A 211 -4.47 4.84 -22.65
C PHE A 211 -5.56 3.99 -21.97
N GLU A 212 -6.72 4.59 -21.66
CA GLU A 212 -7.86 3.86 -21.06
C GLU A 212 -8.38 2.75 -21.99
N LYS A 213 -8.46 3.01 -23.30
CA LYS A 213 -8.81 1.98 -24.31
C LYS A 213 -7.78 0.85 -24.34
N SER A 214 -6.48 1.18 -24.28
CA SER A 214 -5.40 0.20 -24.23
C SER A 214 -5.42 -0.65 -22.96
N VAL A 215 -5.81 -0.09 -21.81
CA VAL A 215 -6.03 -0.88 -20.58
C VAL A 215 -7.20 -1.85 -20.77
N LEU A 216 -8.34 -1.37 -21.26
CA LEU A 216 -9.54 -2.19 -21.45
C LEU A 216 -9.33 -3.34 -22.43
N SER A 217 -8.56 -3.13 -23.51
CA SER A 217 -8.25 -4.18 -24.48
C SER A 217 -7.33 -5.28 -23.94
N ARG A 218 -6.69 -5.04 -22.80
CA ARG A 218 -5.81 -5.98 -22.10
C ARG A 218 -6.49 -6.64 -20.90
N LEU A 219 -7.79 -6.38 -20.68
CA LEU A 219 -8.56 -7.11 -19.67
C LEU A 219 -8.56 -8.61 -20.01
N PRO A 220 -8.39 -9.49 -19.01
CA PRO A 220 -8.47 -10.92 -19.22
C PRO A 220 -9.86 -11.34 -19.69
N ASP A 221 -9.94 -12.51 -20.34
CA ASP A 221 -11.22 -13.01 -20.78
C ASP A 221 -12.09 -13.39 -19.56
N ILE A 222 -13.25 -12.75 -19.45
CA ILE A 222 -14.08 -12.81 -18.24
C ILE A 222 -14.60 -14.22 -18.01
N ASP A 223 -14.83 -14.96 -19.10
CA ASP A 223 -15.29 -16.35 -19.08
C ASP A 223 -14.20 -17.33 -18.59
N GLU A 224 -12.93 -16.93 -18.64
CA GLU A 224 -11.79 -17.73 -18.16
C GLU A 224 -11.34 -17.35 -16.74
N LEU A 225 -11.91 -16.29 -16.15
CA LEU A 225 -11.55 -15.84 -14.81
C LEU A 225 -12.17 -16.72 -13.71
N GLU A 226 -11.33 -17.11 -12.74
CA GLU A 226 -11.81 -17.67 -11.48
C GLU A 226 -12.59 -16.62 -10.67
N ASP A 227 -13.48 -17.10 -9.80
CA ASP A 227 -14.40 -16.27 -9.01
C ASP A 227 -13.69 -15.17 -8.20
N HIS A 228 -12.54 -15.50 -7.61
CA HIS A 228 -11.74 -14.57 -6.81
C HIS A 228 -11.08 -13.47 -7.67
N ASP A 229 -10.69 -13.81 -8.90
CA ASP A 229 -10.12 -12.88 -9.87
C ASP A 229 -11.19 -11.93 -10.42
N CYS A 230 -12.42 -12.42 -10.66
CA CYS A 230 -13.54 -11.57 -11.05
C CYS A 230 -13.78 -10.46 -10.02
N VAL A 231 -13.78 -10.81 -8.73
CA VAL A 231 -13.98 -9.84 -7.64
C VAL A 231 -12.82 -8.85 -7.55
N ALA A 232 -11.57 -9.32 -7.73
CA ALA A 232 -10.41 -8.44 -7.80
C ALA A 232 -10.57 -7.44 -8.95
N TRP A 233 -10.72 -7.92 -10.19
CA TRP A 233 -10.88 -7.08 -11.38
C TRP A 233 -12.07 -6.13 -11.30
N ALA A 234 -13.22 -6.55 -10.77
CA ALA A 234 -14.36 -5.67 -10.63
C ALA A 234 -14.09 -4.53 -9.63
N ARG A 235 -13.44 -4.82 -8.49
CA ARG A 235 -12.97 -3.78 -7.56
C ARG A 235 -11.95 -2.86 -8.22
N LEU A 236 -11.02 -3.42 -8.99
CA LEU A 236 -10.07 -2.62 -9.78
C LEU A 236 -10.81 -1.68 -10.69
N LEU A 237 -11.86 -2.17 -11.33
CA LEU A 237 -12.67 -1.41 -12.27
C LEU A 237 -13.69 -0.48 -11.59
N GLY A 238 -13.54 -0.20 -10.29
CA GLY A 238 -14.34 0.81 -9.59
C GLY A 238 -15.66 0.32 -9.02
N LEU A 239 -15.88 -0.99 -8.93
CA LEU A 239 -17.07 -1.56 -8.31
C LEU A 239 -17.10 -1.23 -6.81
N SER A 240 -17.97 -0.27 -6.45
CA SER A 240 -18.28 0.10 -5.07
C SER A 240 -19.25 -0.93 -4.47
N TRP A 241 -18.82 -1.62 -3.42
CA TRP A 241 -19.65 -2.58 -2.69
C TRP A 241 -20.83 -1.93 -1.94
N ASN A 242 -20.77 -0.62 -1.71
CA ASN A 242 -21.80 0.11 -0.95
C ASN A 242 -23.12 0.27 -1.72
N GLN A 243 -23.13 0.06 -3.04
CA GLN A 243 -24.33 0.15 -3.88
C GLN A 243 -24.91 -1.23 -4.20
N ALA A 244 -24.04 -2.21 -4.47
CA ALA A 244 -24.41 -3.60 -4.77
C ALA A 244 -25.12 -4.33 -3.63
N LEU A 245 -24.74 -4.03 -2.38
CA LEU A 245 -25.29 -4.69 -1.19
C LEU A 245 -26.62 -4.12 -0.70
N GLN A 246 -26.98 -2.88 -1.08
CA GLN A 246 -28.25 -2.29 -0.67
C GLN A 246 -29.44 -2.83 -1.47
N ASP A 247 -29.25 -3.19 -2.74
CA ASP A 247 -30.32 -3.70 -3.60
C ASP A 247 -30.62 -5.20 -3.37
N ASP A 248 -29.68 -5.97 -2.80
CA ASP A 248 -29.82 -7.43 -2.64
C ASP A 248 -30.44 -7.86 -1.29
N LEU A 249 -30.30 -7.05 -0.23
CA LEU A 249 -30.83 -7.38 1.11
C LEU A 249 -32.37 -7.37 1.18
N THR A 250 -33.05 -6.79 0.20
CA THR A 250 -34.51 -6.77 0.09
C THR A 250 -35.07 -8.03 -0.58
N THR A 251 -34.24 -8.84 -1.25
CA THR A 251 -34.75 -9.85 -2.20
C THR A 251 -34.58 -11.31 -1.72
N ILE A 252 -33.65 -11.62 -0.81
CA ILE A 252 -33.32 -13.02 -0.48
C ILE A 252 -33.37 -13.29 1.02
N GLY A 253 -34.52 -13.77 1.49
CA GLY A 253 -34.66 -14.30 2.85
C GLY A 253 -34.31 -15.77 2.92
N VAL A 254 -33.03 -16.16 3.14
CA VAL A 254 -32.65 -17.54 3.52
C VAL A 254 -31.35 -17.57 4.37
N SER A 255 -31.31 -18.58 5.26
CA SER A 255 -30.52 -18.83 6.46
C SER A 255 -29.05 -19.28 6.32
N ASP A 256 -28.38 -19.03 5.20
CA ASP A 256 -26.94 -19.35 5.08
C ASP A 256 -26.17 -18.17 4.46
N GLU A 257 -26.05 -17.12 5.26
CA GLU A 257 -25.64 -15.77 4.83
C GLU A 257 -24.26 -15.73 4.17
N LYS A 258 -23.32 -16.59 4.58
CA LYS A 258 -21.91 -16.40 4.21
C LYS A 258 -21.58 -16.94 2.83
N HIS A 259 -22.07 -18.13 2.49
CA HIS A 259 -21.80 -18.77 1.19
C HIS A 259 -22.63 -18.15 0.06
N THR A 260 -23.85 -17.74 0.39
CA THR A 260 -24.78 -17.07 -0.55
C THR A 260 -24.31 -15.66 -0.90
N ARG A 261 -23.78 -14.90 0.08
CA ARG A 261 -23.16 -13.58 -0.16
C ARG A 261 -21.97 -13.69 -1.11
N THR A 262 -21.09 -14.68 -0.96
CA THR A 262 -19.92 -14.84 -1.85
C THR A 262 -20.31 -15.13 -3.30
N LYS A 263 -21.30 -16.00 -3.55
CA LYS A 263 -21.74 -16.31 -4.93
C LYS A 263 -22.44 -15.12 -5.60
N ALA A 264 -23.27 -14.39 -4.87
CA ALA A 264 -23.92 -13.18 -5.37
C ALA A 264 -22.90 -12.08 -5.69
N SER A 265 -21.94 -11.86 -4.80
CA SER A 265 -20.81 -10.95 -4.99
C SER A 265 -20.02 -11.25 -6.27
N VAL A 266 -19.71 -12.53 -6.52
CA VAL A 266 -18.97 -12.95 -7.72
C VAL A 266 -19.78 -12.75 -8.99
N LYS A 267 -21.06 -13.13 -8.97
CA LYS A 267 -21.95 -12.93 -10.12
C LYS A 267 -22.04 -11.44 -10.48
N TYR A 268 -22.26 -10.59 -9.48
CA TYR A 268 -22.33 -9.14 -9.67
C TYR A 268 -21.00 -8.56 -10.19
N ALA A 269 -19.87 -9.05 -9.70
CA ALA A 269 -18.56 -8.71 -10.24
C ALA A 269 -18.40 -9.13 -11.72
N ARG A 270 -18.83 -10.34 -12.10
CA ARG A 270 -18.82 -10.79 -13.50
C ARG A 270 -19.71 -9.94 -14.39
N ASP A 271 -20.96 -9.71 -13.98
CA ASP A 271 -21.93 -8.90 -14.73
C ASP A 271 -21.39 -7.48 -14.96
N PHE A 272 -20.76 -6.90 -13.93
CA PHE A 272 -20.06 -5.61 -14.02
C PHE A 272 -18.89 -5.61 -15.03
N LEU A 273 -18.04 -6.64 -15.01
CA LEU A 273 -16.94 -6.77 -15.96
C LEU A 273 -17.46 -6.88 -17.41
N VAL A 274 -18.55 -7.63 -17.61
CA VAL A 274 -19.20 -7.78 -18.91
C VAL A 274 -19.76 -6.43 -19.38
N GLU A 275 -20.40 -5.67 -18.50
CA GLU A 275 -20.88 -4.31 -18.80
C GLU A 275 -19.73 -3.38 -19.22
N VAL A 276 -18.63 -3.37 -18.46
CA VAL A 276 -17.44 -2.56 -18.78
C VAL A 276 -16.85 -2.94 -20.16
N LYS A 277 -16.81 -4.23 -20.49
CA LYS A 277 -16.33 -4.73 -21.78
C LYS A 277 -17.28 -4.32 -22.93
N ASN A 278 -18.59 -4.44 -22.72
CA ASN A 278 -19.60 -4.18 -23.75
C ASN A 278 -19.84 -2.69 -24.03
N VAL A 279 -19.80 -1.82 -23.02
CA VAL A 279 -20.04 -0.38 -23.18
C VAL A 279 -18.91 0.31 -23.98
N HIS A 280 -17.72 -0.30 -24.05
CA HIS A 280 -16.52 0.35 -24.57
C HIS A 280 -15.85 -0.35 -25.77
N LEU A 281 -16.35 -1.53 -26.18
CA LEU A 281 -15.96 -2.21 -27.43
C LEU A 281 -16.97 -2.00 -28.58
N ALA A 282 -18.10 -1.34 -28.32
CA ALA A 282 -19.08 -0.90 -29.32
C ALA A 282 -18.72 0.49 -29.86
#